data_AF-A0A9C9GPQ7-F1
#
_entry.id   AF-A0A9C9GPQ7-F1
#
_cell.length_a   1.000
_cell.length_b   1.000
_cell.length_c   1.000
_cell.angle_alpha   90.00
_cell.angle_beta   90.00
_cell.angle_gamma   90.00
#
_symmetry.space_group_name_H-M   'P 1'
#
loop_
_entity.id
_entity.type
_entity.pdbx_description
1 polymer ?
#
loop_
_entity_poly.entity_id
_entity_poly.type
_entity_poly.pdbx_seq_one_letter_code
_entity_poly.pdbx_strand_id
1 'polypeptide(L)'
;MGIALIKKYSVIVLLRLCTTGILAVSAGCSSETAEISEQKKIAYSNSSDSGIDYGEVEEAQSPEAQGWRRGVLTVKYSLQQTESLSSRGKGDSLDINSNLNMQVTSVEDVWLAADLSTLVEKSDDVNLIRASYRASPWFRGNDLPPATVNSRIAYTSRSILTNGELQFEESEQASGEVPGLHIDYMQPSLYGEGYELALTINMHLLVKQQHASFGATITDERLVTDPFQFKLYPVPSDRVINAYPYSREEVQYHKKIQDLETFSLLQKKYASPRSPLLSHCIGAITQLSKDTLSVRYSYEGPNWMPMLSDKPTGAAKNTKLGITVQLAVK
;
A
#
# COMPACT_ATOMS: atom_id res chain seq x y z
N MET A 1 9.17 29.04 29.22
CA MET A 1 9.17 28.39 27.88
C MET A 1 7.76 27.97 27.41
N GLY A 2 6.66 28.54 27.94
CA GLY A 2 5.27 28.17 27.58
C GLY A 2 4.52 29.15 26.66
N ILE A 3 5.00 30.40 26.53
CA ILE A 3 4.32 31.45 25.74
C ILE A 3 4.51 31.24 24.22
N ALA A 4 5.53 30.46 23.81
CA ALA A 4 5.83 30.20 22.40
C ALA A 4 4.92 29.12 21.76
N LEU A 5 4.33 28.20 22.54
CA LEU A 5 3.38 27.22 22.00
C LEU A 5 2.00 27.86 21.78
N ILE A 6 1.52 28.70 22.70
CA ILE A 6 0.19 29.34 22.63
C ILE A 6 0.05 30.21 21.37
N LYS A 7 1.10 30.95 20.97
CA LYS A 7 1.10 31.73 19.72
C LYS A 7 1.05 30.87 18.44
N LYS A 8 1.51 29.60 18.47
CA LYS A 8 1.43 28.71 17.30
C LYS A 8 0.02 28.12 17.13
N TYR A 9 -0.68 27.78 18.21
CA TYR A 9 -2.02 27.20 18.12
C TYR A 9 -3.10 28.21 17.74
N SER A 10 -3.03 29.45 18.23
CA SER A 10 -3.97 30.50 17.80
C SER A 10 -3.81 30.92 16.33
N VAL A 11 -2.58 30.83 15.77
CA VAL A 11 -2.33 31.21 14.37
C VAL A 11 -2.77 30.12 13.39
N ILE A 12 -2.67 28.83 13.75
CA ILE A 12 -3.04 27.71 12.86
C ILE A 12 -4.58 27.60 12.72
N VAL A 13 -5.34 27.87 13.78
CA VAL A 13 -6.81 27.87 13.73
C VAL A 13 -7.34 29.09 12.97
N LEU A 14 -6.69 30.26 13.08
CA LEU A 14 -7.08 31.45 12.32
C LEU A 14 -6.72 31.34 10.82
N LEU A 15 -5.62 30.68 10.46
CA LEU A 15 -5.20 30.58 9.06
C LEU A 15 -6.10 29.67 8.20
N ARG A 16 -6.69 28.61 8.79
CA ARG A 16 -7.56 27.69 8.04
C ARG A 16 -8.96 28.23 7.76
N LEU A 17 -9.39 29.26 8.49
CA LEU A 17 -10.65 29.98 8.21
C LEU A 17 -10.53 31.02 7.09
N CYS A 18 -9.31 31.39 6.67
CA CYS A 18 -9.09 32.38 5.59
C CYS A 18 -8.74 31.76 4.22
N THR A 19 -8.38 30.48 4.15
CA THR A 19 -7.94 29.83 2.89
C THR A 19 -9.04 29.12 2.09
N THR A 20 -10.27 29.07 2.57
CA THR A 20 -11.42 28.48 1.85
C THR A 20 -12.20 29.49 0.98
N GLY A 21 -11.70 30.73 0.82
CA GLY A 21 -12.48 31.83 0.23
C GLY A 21 -11.98 32.43 -1.09
N ILE A 22 -10.83 32.06 -1.65
CA ILE A 22 -10.33 32.67 -2.90
C ILE A 22 -9.55 31.64 -3.71
N LEU A 23 -10.17 31.08 -4.76
CA LEU A 23 -9.53 30.63 -6.00
C LEU A 23 -10.63 30.26 -7.02
N ALA A 24 -11.28 31.30 -7.53
CA ALA A 24 -12.01 31.27 -8.79
C ALA A 24 -11.53 32.46 -9.62
N VAL A 25 -11.31 32.22 -10.94
CA VAL A 25 -10.93 33.20 -11.99
C VAL A 25 -9.43 33.59 -11.91
N SER A 26 -8.55 33.47 -12.91
CA SER A 26 -8.61 33.30 -14.37
C SER A 26 -7.17 33.15 -14.90
N ALA A 27 -6.95 32.42 -16.00
CA ALA A 27 -6.06 32.84 -17.09
C ALA A 27 -6.22 31.89 -18.29
N GLY A 28 -6.95 32.35 -19.31
CA GLY A 28 -6.79 31.90 -20.68
C GLY A 28 -5.99 32.93 -21.47
N CYS A 29 -5.23 32.45 -22.46
CA CYS A 29 -4.70 33.09 -23.69
C CYS A 29 -3.60 32.15 -24.23
N SER A 30 -3.44 31.85 -25.52
CA SER A 30 -4.14 32.24 -26.75
C SER A 30 -3.73 31.29 -27.89
N SER A 31 -4.71 31.01 -28.77
CA SER A 31 -4.69 30.69 -30.22
C SER A 31 -3.43 30.16 -30.92
N GLU A 32 -3.63 29.12 -31.74
CA GLU A 32 -3.41 29.25 -33.20
C GLU A 32 -4.28 28.27 -34.00
N THR A 33 -4.98 28.83 -34.98
CA THR A 33 -5.90 28.20 -35.92
C THR A 33 -5.14 27.87 -37.21
N ALA A 34 -5.32 26.67 -37.76
CA ALA A 34 -5.11 26.41 -39.18
C ALA A 34 -6.05 25.31 -39.68
N GLU A 35 -6.55 25.55 -40.88
CA GLU A 35 -7.70 24.97 -41.56
C GLU A 35 -7.52 23.56 -42.16
N ILE A 36 -8.64 22.84 -42.24
CA ILE A 36 -9.18 22.05 -43.38
C ILE A 36 -8.22 21.06 -44.10
N SER A 37 -8.53 19.75 -44.05
CA SER A 37 -8.83 18.99 -45.30
C SER A 37 -9.58 17.66 -45.08
N GLU A 38 -10.72 17.60 -45.78
CA GLU A 38 -11.31 16.48 -46.52
C GLU A 38 -11.30 15.04 -46.00
N GLN A 39 -12.53 14.62 -45.67
CA GLN A 39 -13.02 13.25 -45.80
C GLN A 39 -12.71 12.67 -47.19
N LYS A 40 -12.00 11.52 -47.22
CA LYS A 40 -12.08 10.59 -48.36
C LYS A 40 -12.48 9.20 -47.87
N LYS A 41 -13.78 8.94 -47.99
CA LYS A 41 -14.40 7.61 -47.96
C LYS A 41 -13.86 6.85 -49.17
N ILE A 42 -13.05 5.82 -48.97
CA ILE A 42 -12.73 4.85 -50.01
C ILE A 42 -13.26 3.50 -49.55
N ALA A 43 -14.31 3.07 -50.25
CA ALA A 43 -14.80 1.71 -50.24
C ALA A 43 -13.72 0.78 -50.81
N TYR A 44 -13.43 -0.31 -50.11
CA TYR A 44 -12.78 -1.46 -50.73
C TYR A 44 -13.76 -2.63 -50.76
N SER A 45 -13.95 -3.06 -52.00
CA SER A 45 -14.79 -4.12 -52.53
C SER A 45 -14.41 -5.49 -52.00
N ASN A 46 -15.43 -6.32 -51.81
CA ASN A 46 -15.32 -7.77 -51.80
C ASN A 46 -14.62 -8.26 -53.07
N SER A 47 -13.48 -8.92 -52.91
CA SER A 47 -12.96 -9.88 -53.89
C SER A 47 -12.51 -11.14 -53.17
N SER A 48 -13.20 -12.21 -53.51
CA SER A 48 -12.94 -13.58 -53.14
C SER A 48 -11.52 -14.04 -53.52
N ASP A 49 -11.11 -15.12 -52.87
CA ASP A 49 -10.09 -16.06 -53.32
C ASP A 49 -8.64 -15.77 -52.89
N SER A 50 -8.35 -16.12 -51.65
CA SER A 50 -7.12 -16.85 -51.34
C SER A 50 -7.45 -17.83 -50.21
N GLY A 51 -7.41 -19.13 -50.54
CA GLY A 51 -7.43 -20.20 -49.56
C GLY A 51 -6.20 -20.09 -48.68
N ILE A 52 -6.32 -19.33 -47.59
CA ILE A 52 -5.42 -19.42 -46.46
C ILE A 52 -6.06 -20.46 -45.55
N ASP A 53 -5.43 -21.63 -45.52
CA ASP A 53 -5.60 -22.61 -44.48
C ASP A 53 -5.44 -21.89 -43.14
N TYR A 54 -6.55 -21.69 -42.43
CA TYR A 54 -6.51 -21.32 -41.02
C TYR A 54 -6.02 -22.56 -40.29
N GLY A 55 -4.72 -22.83 -40.42
CA GLY A 55 -4.00 -23.75 -39.57
C GLY A 55 -4.41 -23.44 -38.13
N GLU A 56 -4.84 -24.51 -37.46
CA GLU A 56 -5.21 -24.60 -36.06
C GLU A 56 -4.86 -23.33 -35.28
N VAL A 57 -5.89 -22.61 -34.84
CA VAL A 57 -5.74 -21.72 -33.69
C VAL A 57 -5.13 -22.61 -32.62
N GLU A 58 -3.84 -22.47 -32.33
CA GLU A 58 -3.18 -23.17 -31.23
C GLU A 58 -4.12 -22.99 -30.04
N GLU A 59 -4.82 -24.06 -29.66
CA GLU A 59 -5.63 -24.05 -28.45
C GLU A 59 -4.67 -23.61 -27.36
N ALA A 60 -4.86 -22.38 -26.86
CA ALA A 60 -4.01 -21.84 -25.83
C ALA A 60 -3.97 -22.88 -24.71
N GLN A 61 -2.84 -23.57 -24.59
CA GLN A 61 -2.75 -24.75 -23.74
C GLN A 61 -3.22 -24.33 -22.35
N SER A 62 -4.16 -25.09 -21.79
CA SER A 62 -4.69 -24.80 -20.45
C SER A 62 -3.55 -24.56 -19.45
N PRO A 63 -3.71 -23.69 -18.44
CA PRO A 63 -2.69 -23.46 -17.42
C PRO A 63 -2.16 -24.77 -16.81
N GLU A 64 -3.02 -25.76 -16.62
CA GLU A 64 -2.61 -27.09 -16.15
C GLU A 64 -1.65 -27.80 -17.11
N ALA A 65 -1.90 -27.74 -18.42
CA ALA A 65 -1.01 -28.32 -19.43
C ALA A 65 0.36 -27.63 -19.47
N GLN A 66 0.42 -26.36 -19.06
CA GLN A 66 1.67 -25.60 -18.89
C GLN A 66 2.34 -25.83 -17.52
N GLY A 67 1.79 -26.71 -16.67
CA GLY A 67 2.35 -27.09 -15.38
C GLY A 67 1.90 -26.24 -14.18
N TRP A 68 0.90 -25.37 -14.35
CA TRP A 68 0.33 -24.60 -13.24
C TRP A 68 -0.63 -25.44 -12.40
N ARG A 69 -0.70 -25.14 -11.10
CA ARG A 69 -1.54 -25.86 -10.13
C ARG A 69 -2.62 -24.93 -9.60
N ARG A 70 -3.82 -25.46 -9.34
CA ARG A 70 -4.87 -24.71 -8.64
C ARG A 70 -4.45 -24.45 -7.19
N GLY A 71 -4.66 -23.24 -6.71
CA GLY A 71 -4.31 -22.85 -5.36
C GLY A 71 -5.17 -21.73 -4.80
N VAL A 72 -4.78 -21.27 -3.61
CA VAL A 72 -5.43 -20.18 -2.88
C VAL A 72 -4.37 -19.17 -2.45
N LEU A 73 -4.63 -17.90 -2.76
CA LEU A 73 -3.95 -16.75 -2.18
C LEU A 73 -4.78 -16.23 -1.00
N THR A 74 -4.19 -16.25 0.19
CA THR A 74 -4.76 -15.65 1.40
C THR A 74 -3.91 -14.48 1.85
N VAL A 75 -4.53 -13.32 2.00
CA VAL A 75 -3.89 -12.10 2.50
C VAL A 75 -4.57 -11.67 3.78
N LYS A 76 -3.81 -11.53 4.86
CA LYS A 76 -4.28 -11.06 6.16
C LYS A 76 -3.53 -9.78 6.53
N TYR A 77 -4.28 -8.77 6.90
CA TYR A 77 -3.79 -7.50 7.41
C TYR A 77 -4.41 -7.22 8.78
N SER A 78 -3.60 -6.79 9.72
CA SER A 78 -4.03 -6.39 11.06
C SER A 78 -3.25 -5.18 11.52
N LEU A 79 -3.96 -4.16 12.02
CA LEU A 79 -3.37 -2.98 12.62
C LEU A 79 -4.11 -2.66 13.92
N GLN A 80 -3.36 -2.55 15.01
CA GLN A 80 -3.85 -2.10 16.31
C GLN A 80 -2.99 -0.95 16.79
N GLN A 81 -3.61 0.17 17.13
CA GLN A 81 -2.89 1.35 17.64
C GLN A 81 -3.64 1.92 18.82
N THR A 82 -2.89 2.22 19.88
CA THR A 82 -3.44 2.86 21.07
C THR A 82 -2.58 4.05 21.47
N GLU A 83 -3.25 5.17 21.70
CA GLU A 83 -2.68 6.38 22.26
C GLU A 83 -3.43 6.73 23.53
N SER A 84 -2.69 7.18 24.53
CA SER A 84 -3.26 7.73 25.74
C SER A 84 -2.34 8.85 26.22
N LEU A 85 -2.84 10.07 26.35
CA LEU A 85 -2.13 11.20 26.95
C LEU A 85 -3.10 11.94 27.88
N SER A 86 -2.69 12.20 29.12
CA SER A 86 -3.48 12.96 30.09
C SER A 86 -2.56 13.92 30.85
N SER A 87 -2.97 15.18 31.07
CA SER A 87 -2.25 16.13 31.92
C SER A 87 -3.21 16.95 32.79
N ARG A 88 -2.98 17.02 34.12
CA ARG A 88 -3.76 17.80 35.09
C ARG A 88 -2.90 18.75 35.96
N GLY A 89 -3.14 20.07 35.79
CA GLY A 89 -2.79 21.21 36.68
C GLY A 89 -1.52 22.00 36.29
N LYS A 90 -1.37 23.32 36.49
CA LYS A 90 -2.32 24.46 36.44
C LYS A 90 -1.90 25.32 35.25
N GLY A 91 -2.76 25.38 34.24
CA GLY A 91 -2.55 26.06 32.97
C GLY A 91 -2.53 25.03 31.83
N ASP A 92 -3.72 24.65 31.38
CA ASP A 92 -4.03 23.75 30.25
C ASP A 92 -3.99 22.23 30.56
N SER A 93 -5.17 21.64 30.80
CA SER A 93 -5.35 20.17 30.88
C SER A 93 -5.59 19.61 29.48
N LEU A 94 -4.86 18.56 29.12
CA LEU A 94 -4.96 17.88 27.83
C LEU A 94 -5.21 16.39 28.08
N ASP A 95 -6.32 15.87 27.59
CA ASP A 95 -6.69 14.44 27.63
C ASP A 95 -6.93 13.94 26.22
N ILE A 96 -6.16 12.95 25.77
CA ILE A 96 -6.17 12.39 24.42
C ILE A 96 -6.21 10.88 24.56
N ASN A 97 -7.25 10.27 24.01
CA ASN A 97 -7.38 8.82 23.94
C ASN A 97 -7.76 8.45 22.51
N SER A 98 -6.90 7.68 21.85
CA SER A 98 -7.18 7.18 20.51
C SER A 98 -6.95 5.68 20.42
N ASN A 99 -7.83 5.00 19.69
CA ASN A 99 -7.81 3.56 19.49
C ASN A 99 -8.19 3.27 18.04
N LEU A 100 -7.32 2.55 17.34
CA LEU A 100 -7.56 1.99 16.02
C LEU A 100 -7.43 0.47 16.10
N ASN A 101 -8.42 -0.24 15.57
CA ASN A 101 -8.36 -1.67 15.33
C ASN A 101 -8.89 -1.97 13.93
N MET A 102 -8.02 -2.47 13.07
CA MET A 102 -8.32 -2.87 11.70
C MET A 102 -7.90 -4.32 11.51
N GLN A 103 -8.80 -5.13 10.95
CA GLN A 103 -8.55 -6.50 10.55
C GLN A 103 -9.17 -6.73 9.17
N VAL A 104 -8.37 -7.23 8.23
CA VAL A 104 -8.81 -7.53 6.86
C VAL A 104 -8.27 -8.89 6.47
N THR A 105 -9.12 -9.72 5.89
CA THR A 105 -8.72 -11.00 5.29
C THR A 105 -9.31 -11.08 3.89
N SER A 106 -8.44 -11.30 2.90
CA SER A 106 -8.82 -11.59 1.52
C SER A 106 -8.42 -13.02 1.17
N VAL A 107 -9.31 -13.75 0.51
CA VAL A 107 -9.09 -15.11 0.02
C VAL A 107 -9.48 -15.17 -1.44
N GLU A 108 -8.56 -15.66 -2.27
CA GLU A 108 -8.67 -15.65 -3.71
C GLU A 108 -8.17 -16.97 -4.30
N ASP A 109 -8.90 -17.50 -5.28
CA ASP A 109 -8.45 -18.64 -6.05
C ASP A 109 -7.46 -18.20 -7.13
N VAL A 110 -6.33 -18.90 -7.24
CA VAL A 110 -5.23 -18.53 -8.14
C VAL A 110 -4.61 -19.75 -8.80
N TRP A 111 -3.83 -19.50 -9.85
CA TRP A 111 -2.89 -20.45 -10.42
C TRP A 111 -1.52 -20.27 -9.76
N LEU A 112 -0.88 -21.38 -9.40
CA LEU A 112 0.41 -21.42 -8.73
C LEU A 112 1.45 -22.13 -9.59
N ALA A 113 2.71 -21.69 -9.47
CA ALA A 113 3.83 -22.41 -10.07
C ALA A 113 3.89 -23.86 -9.53
N ALA A 114 4.46 -24.78 -10.33
CA ALA A 114 4.51 -26.20 -10.01
C ALA A 114 5.21 -26.51 -8.66
N ASP A 115 6.25 -25.74 -8.35
CA ASP A 115 7.05 -25.85 -7.14
C ASP A 115 7.26 -24.47 -6.51
N LEU A 116 6.65 -24.26 -5.33
CA LEU A 116 6.79 -23.03 -4.55
C LEU A 116 8.04 -23.01 -3.66
N SER A 117 8.85 -24.08 -3.65
CA SER A 117 10.09 -24.13 -2.86
C SER A 117 11.25 -23.38 -3.53
N THR A 118 11.15 -23.14 -4.84
CA THR A 118 12.21 -22.52 -5.64
C THR A 118 11.94 -21.02 -5.83
N LEU A 119 12.81 -20.19 -5.25
CA LEU A 119 12.76 -18.71 -5.40
C LEU A 119 13.19 -18.25 -6.79
N VAL A 120 14.34 -18.76 -7.24
CA VAL A 120 14.98 -18.40 -8.51
C VAL A 120 15.38 -19.70 -9.17
N GLU A 121 15.06 -19.84 -10.45
CA GLU A 121 15.35 -21.04 -11.20
C GLU A 121 16.86 -21.25 -11.29
N LYS A 122 17.30 -22.49 -11.05
CA LYS A 122 18.71 -22.88 -11.23
C LYS A 122 18.91 -23.25 -12.69
N SER A 123 19.50 -22.33 -13.46
CA SER A 123 19.79 -22.52 -14.88
C SER A 123 21.15 -21.93 -15.22
N ASP A 124 21.79 -22.47 -16.25
CA ASP A 124 22.99 -21.89 -16.84
C ASP A 124 22.65 -20.69 -17.77
N ASP A 125 21.37 -20.54 -18.14
CA ASP A 125 20.89 -19.39 -18.92
C ASP A 125 20.65 -18.18 -18.01
N VAL A 126 21.56 -17.20 -18.13
CA VAL A 126 21.52 -15.92 -17.44
C VAL A 126 20.20 -15.15 -17.68
N ASN A 127 19.63 -15.25 -18.88
CA ASN A 127 18.37 -14.56 -19.18
C ASN A 127 17.19 -15.21 -18.47
N LEU A 128 17.19 -16.55 -18.35
CA LEU A 128 16.18 -17.28 -17.60
C LEU A 128 16.24 -16.93 -16.11
N ILE A 129 17.43 -16.95 -15.51
CA ILE A 129 17.64 -16.53 -14.11
C ILE A 129 17.10 -15.11 -13.90
N ARG A 130 17.45 -14.18 -14.80
CA ARG A 130 17.00 -12.78 -14.73
C ARG A 130 15.48 -12.64 -14.87
N ALA A 131 14.86 -13.46 -15.69
CA ALA A 131 13.41 -13.50 -15.85
C ALA A 131 12.72 -14.02 -14.57
N SER A 132 13.30 -15.02 -13.88
CA SER A 132 12.76 -15.54 -12.62
C SER A 132 12.65 -14.46 -11.53
N TYR A 133 13.62 -13.55 -11.43
CA TYR A 133 13.57 -12.42 -10.49
C TYR A 133 12.44 -11.42 -10.74
N ARG A 134 11.80 -11.46 -11.92
CA ARG A 134 10.67 -10.60 -12.28
C ARG A 134 9.33 -11.35 -12.29
N ALA A 135 9.36 -12.66 -12.12
CA ALA A 135 8.19 -13.50 -12.21
C ALA A 135 7.45 -13.57 -10.87
N SER A 136 6.11 -13.54 -10.94
CA SER A 136 5.26 -13.85 -9.80
C SER A 136 5.04 -15.36 -9.70
N PRO A 137 5.05 -15.96 -8.49
CA PRO A 137 4.80 -17.39 -8.31
C PRO A 137 3.31 -17.76 -8.49
N TRP A 138 2.46 -16.78 -8.83
CA TRP A 138 1.04 -16.95 -9.06
C TRP A 138 0.50 -15.96 -10.09
N PHE A 139 -0.65 -16.29 -10.67
CA PHE A 139 -1.47 -15.36 -11.45
C PHE A 139 -2.97 -15.64 -11.26
N ARG A 140 -3.81 -14.64 -11.55
CA ARG A 140 -5.27 -14.77 -11.57
C ARG A 140 -5.74 -15.21 -12.95
N GLY A 141 -6.39 -16.36 -13.04
CA GLY A 141 -7.09 -16.79 -14.25
C GLY A 141 -8.42 -16.04 -14.41
N ASN A 142 -8.81 -15.73 -15.65
CA ASN A 142 -10.10 -15.09 -15.94
C ASN A 142 -11.30 -16.01 -15.64
N ASP A 143 -11.05 -17.32 -15.50
CA ASP A 143 -12.02 -18.37 -15.20
C ASP A 143 -12.29 -18.54 -13.68
N LEU A 144 -11.54 -17.83 -12.83
CA LEU A 144 -11.61 -17.98 -11.38
C LEU A 144 -12.60 -17.00 -10.74
N PRO A 145 -13.26 -17.40 -9.64
CA PRO A 145 -14.17 -16.51 -8.92
C PRO A 145 -13.42 -15.30 -8.34
N PRO A 146 -14.13 -14.16 -8.14
CA PRO A 146 -13.54 -12.98 -7.54
C PRO A 146 -13.09 -13.25 -6.09
N ALA A 147 -12.10 -12.48 -5.63
CA ALA A 147 -11.63 -12.55 -4.26
C ALA A 147 -12.76 -12.25 -3.26
N THR A 148 -12.77 -13.00 -2.16
CA THR A 148 -13.67 -12.77 -1.03
C THR A 148 -12.94 -11.97 0.04
N VAL A 149 -13.52 -10.84 0.47
CA VAL A 149 -12.90 -9.94 1.45
C VAL A 149 -13.80 -9.80 2.67
N ASN A 150 -13.23 -10.06 3.84
CA ASN A 150 -13.85 -9.80 5.13
C ASN A 150 -13.05 -8.74 5.86
N SER A 151 -13.70 -7.69 6.34
CA SER A 151 -13.03 -6.58 7.01
C SER A 151 -13.78 -6.10 8.25
N ARG A 152 -13.02 -5.58 9.21
CA ARG A 152 -13.53 -4.92 10.41
C ARG A 152 -12.63 -3.74 10.73
N ILE A 153 -13.21 -2.55 10.81
CA ILE A 153 -12.51 -1.33 11.20
C ILE A 153 -13.29 -0.67 12.34
N ALA A 154 -12.58 -0.36 13.41
CA ALA A 154 -13.08 0.46 14.50
C ALA A 154 -12.01 1.50 14.85
N TYR A 155 -12.38 2.77 14.75
CA TYR A 155 -11.53 3.88 15.16
C TYR A 155 -12.32 4.84 16.02
N THR A 156 -11.71 5.23 17.14
CA THR A 156 -12.24 6.25 18.05
C THR A 156 -11.08 7.11 18.53
N SER A 157 -11.23 8.41 18.46
CA SER A 157 -10.33 9.40 19.04
C SER A 157 -11.12 10.41 19.84
N ARG A 158 -10.57 10.84 20.97
CA ARG A 158 -11.11 11.91 21.80
C ARG A 158 -9.96 12.76 22.30
N SER A 159 -10.07 14.06 22.13
CA SER A 159 -9.14 15.07 22.62
C SER A 159 -9.92 16.12 23.40
N ILE A 160 -9.49 16.42 24.61
CA ILE A 160 -10.07 17.44 25.48
C ILE A 160 -8.97 18.41 25.88
N LEU A 161 -9.18 19.69 25.58
CA LEU A 161 -8.34 20.78 26.04
C LEU A 161 -9.14 21.66 27.00
N THR A 162 -8.63 21.86 28.20
CA THR A 162 -9.27 22.72 29.22
C THR A 162 -8.34 23.87 29.60
N ASN A 163 -8.78 25.10 29.39
CA ASN A 163 -8.07 26.33 29.78
C ASN A 163 -8.98 27.19 30.68
N GLY A 164 -8.76 27.13 32.00
CA GLY A 164 -9.63 27.77 32.98
C GLY A 164 -11.02 27.12 33.02
N GLU A 165 -12.07 27.89 32.76
CA GLU A 165 -13.45 27.40 32.61
C GLU A 165 -13.77 26.95 31.17
N LEU A 166 -12.86 27.21 30.22
CA LEU A 166 -13.10 26.90 28.80
C LEU A 166 -12.71 25.45 28.52
N GLN A 167 -13.66 24.68 27.99
CA GLN A 167 -13.44 23.32 27.54
C GLN A 167 -13.68 23.23 26.03
N PHE A 168 -12.69 22.67 25.35
CA PHE A 168 -12.76 22.27 23.96
C PHE A 168 -12.68 20.75 23.91
N GLU A 169 -13.64 20.12 23.25
CA GLU A 169 -13.65 18.69 23.01
C GLU A 169 -13.72 18.41 21.52
N GLU A 170 -12.84 17.54 21.05
CA GLU A 170 -12.83 17.01 19.71
C GLU A 170 -12.95 15.49 19.81
N SER A 171 -13.88 14.91 19.07
CA SER A 171 -14.00 13.45 18.97
C SER A 171 -14.12 13.06 17.50
N GLU A 172 -13.47 11.95 17.15
CA GLU A 172 -13.45 11.40 15.81
C GLU A 172 -13.83 9.92 15.91
N GLN A 173 -14.72 9.47 15.05
CA GLN A 173 -15.09 8.07 14.93
C GLN A 173 -15.04 7.70 13.45
N ALA A 174 -14.47 6.53 13.14
CA ALA A 174 -14.53 6.01 11.78
C ALA A 174 -15.09 4.59 11.77
N SER A 175 -15.97 4.35 10.81
CA SER A 175 -16.57 3.06 10.53
C SER A 175 -16.74 2.88 9.03
N GLY A 176 -16.67 1.63 8.57
CA GLY A 176 -16.83 1.29 7.17
C GLY A 176 -16.19 -0.06 6.87
N GLU A 177 -15.83 -0.25 5.60
CA GLU A 177 -15.32 -1.52 5.09
C GLU A 177 -14.05 -1.33 4.26
N VAL A 178 -13.32 -2.43 4.10
CA VAL A 178 -12.20 -2.56 3.16
C VAL A 178 -12.69 -3.41 2.00
N PRO A 179 -13.16 -2.80 0.90
CA PRO A 179 -13.67 -3.55 -0.25
C PRO A 179 -12.60 -4.40 -0.95
N GLY A 180 -11.31 -4.04 -0.82
CA GLY A 180 -10.25 -4.69 -1.57
C GLY A 180 -8.92 -4.72 -0.83
N LEU A 181 -8.28 -5.88 -0.86
CA LEU A 181 -6.91 -6.12 -0.42
C LEU A 181 -6.19 -6.85 -1.55
N HIS A 182 -5.23 -6.18 -2.19
CA HIS A 182 -4.63 -6.63 -3.44
C HIS A 182 -3.11 -6.72 -3.32
N ILE A 183 -2.55 -7.79 -3.89
CA ILE A 183 -1.10 -7.93 -4.09
C ILE A 183 -0.80 -7.45 -5.50
N ASP A 184 -0.17 -6.28 -5.62
CA ASP A 184 0.15 -5.69 -6.93
C ASP A 184 1.28 -6.44 -7.62
N TYR A 185 2.28 -6.87 -6.84
CA TYR A 185 3.33 -7.76 -7.29
C TYR A 185 3.86 -8.60 -6.13
N MET A 186 4.44 -9.75 -6.47
CA MET A 186 5.14 -10.62 -5.56
C MET A 186 6.28 -11.29 -6.32
N GLN A 187 7.52 -10.87 -6.10
CA GLN A 187 8.68 -11.34 -6.88
C GLN A 187 9.85 -11.71 -5.97
N PRO A 188 10.77 -12.59 -6.40
CA PRO A 188 11.97 -12.87 -5.64
C PRO A 188 12.76 -11.60 -5.37
N SER A 189 13.24 -11.44 -4.14
CA SER A 189 13.91 -10.22 -3.75
C SER A 189 15.30 -10.10 -4.36
N LEU A 190 15.64 -8.90 -4.81
CA LEU A 190 17.00 -8.54 -5.21
C LEU A 190 17.86 -8.15 -3.99
N TYR A 191 17.22 -7.74 -2.91
CA TYR A 191 17.89 -7.10 -1.77
C TYR A 191 18.13 -8.04 -0.60
N GLY A 192 17.40 -9.16 -0.48
CA GLY A 192 17.52 -10.11 0.62
C GLY A 192 16.96 -11.49 0.29
N GLU A 193 17.02 -12.43 1.23
CA GLU A 193 16.48 -13.77 1.01
C GLU A 193 14.96 -13.77 1.16
N GLY A 194 14.23 -14.19 0.12
CA GLY A 194 12.77 -14.29 0.13
C GLY A 194 12.10 -13.50 -0.99
N TYR A 195 10.85 -13.12 -0.78
CA TYR A 195 10.04 -12.34 -1.73
C TYR A 195 9.91 -10.87 -1.31
N GLU A 196 9.88 -9.99 -2.31
CA GLU A 196 9.37 -8.62 -2.21
C GLU A 196 7.92 -8.61 -2.69
N LEU A 197 7.06 -7.84 -2.02
CA LEU A 197 5.69 -7.67 -2.47
C LEU A 197 5.17 -6.26 -2.21
N ALA A 198 4.23 -5.81 -3.05
CA ALA A 198 3.42 -4.64 -2.79
C ALA A 198 1.99 -5.04 -2.47
N LEU A 199 1.48 -4.51 -1.37
CA LEU A 199 0.13 -4.69 -0.89
C LEU A 199 -0.61 -3.36 -0.97
N THR A 200 -1.71 -3.32 -1.70
CA THR A 200 -2.64 -2.18 -1.75
C THR A 200 -3.91 -2.50 -0.95
N ILE A 201 -4.30 -1.58 -0.07
CA ILE A 201 -5.51 -1.63 0.74
C ILE A 201 -6.44 -0.51 0.29
N ASN A 202 -7.57 -0.85 -0.30
CA ASN A 202 -8.62 0.09 -0.67
C ASN A 202 -9.64 0.12 0.46
N MET A 203 -9.91 1.28 1.06
CA MET A 203 -10.89 1.39 2.14
C MET A 203 -11.99 2.37 1.76
N HIS A 204 -13.20 2.12 2.26
CA HIS A 204 -14.31 3.05 2.23
C HIS A 204 -14.73 3.34 3.67
N LEU A 205 -14.24 4.44 4.22
CA LEU A 205 -14.47 4.79 5.62
C LEU A 205 -15.24 6.09 5.73
N LEU A 206 -16.36 6.05 6.44
CA LEU A 206 -17.05 7.26 6.89
C LEU A 206 -16.42 7.69 8.21
N VAL A 207 -15.82 8.88 8.19
CA VAL A 207 -15.21 9.52 9.35
C VAL A 207 -16.14 10.63 9.81
N LYS A 208 -16.60 10.52 11.06
CA LYS A 208 -17.42 11.53 11.72
C LYS A 208 -16.58 12.24 12.78
N GLN A 209 -16.48 13.55 12.64
CA GLN A 209 -15.73 14.42 13.53
C GLN A 209 -16.68 15.39 14.23
N GLN A 210 -16.57 15.49 15.55
CA GLN A 210 -17.41 16.35 16.36
C GLN A 210 -16.52 17.29 17.18
N HIS A 211 -16.77 18.59 17.04
CA HIS A 211 -16.15 19.65 17.82
C HIS A 211 -17.18 20.26 18.75
N ALA A 212 -16.90 20.25 20.05
CA ALA A 212 -17.72 20.92 21.05
C ALA A 212 -16.90 22.02 21.73
N SER A 213 -17.44 23.23 21.73
CA SER A 213 -16.84 24.39 22.42
C SER A 213 -17.95 25.35 22.87
N PHE A 214 -17.88 25.82 24.11
CA PHE A 214 -18.78 26.86 24.64
C PHE A 214 -20.29 26.57 24.44
N GLY A 215 -20.69 25.29 24.53
CA GLY A 215 -22.09 24.87 24.35
C GLY A 215 -22.55 24.74 22.89
N ALA A 216 -21.73 25.10 21.92
CA ALA A 216 -21.95 24.80 20.50
C ALA A 216 -21.29 23.46 20.14
N THR A 217 -21.99 22.67 19.33
CA THR A 217 -21.46 21.43 18.74
C THR A 217 -21.50 21.54 17.22
N ILE A 218 -20.36 21.35 16.58
CA ILE A 218 -20.22 21.25 15.13
C ILE A 218 -19.88 19.81 14.80
N THR A 219 -20.57 19.23 13.81
CA THR A 219 -20.29 17.89 13.31
C THR A 219 -19.89 18.01 11.84
N ASP A 220 -18.80 17.34 11.48
CA ASP A 220 -18.31 17.21 10.12
C ASP A 220 -18.21 15.72 9.76
N GLU A 221 -18.48 15.39 8.51
CA GLU A 221 -18.44 14.03 7.99
C GLU A 221 -17.64 14.02 6.69
N ARG A 222 -16.65 13.14 6.61
CA ARG A 222 -15.84 12.95 5.40
C ARG A 222 -15.73 11.48 5.05
N LEU A 223 -15.70 11.21 3.75
CA LEU A 223 -15.41 9.89 3.23
C LEU A 223 -13.90 9.78 2.96
N VAL A 224 -13.27 8.72 3.47
CA VAL A 224 -11.88 8.37 3.17
C VAL A 224 -11.90 7.19 2.21
N THR A 225 -11.37 7.42 1.01
CA THR A 225 -11.27 6.42 -0.08
C THR A 225 -9.86 6.17 -0.56
N ASP A 226 -8.87 6.92 -0.04
CA ASP A 226 -7.50 6.85 -0.54
C ASP A 226 -6.86 5.49 -0.20
N PRO A 227 -6.19 4.85 -1.18
CA PRO A 227 -5.57 3.55 -0.95
C PRO A 227 -4.27 3.67 -0.15
N PHE A 228 -4.03 2.69 0.71
CA PHE A 228 -2.74 2.52 1.40
C PHE A 228 -1.89 1.47 0.71
N GLN A 229 -0.63 1.80 0.46
CA GLN A 229 0.34 0.89 -0.16
C GLN A 229 1.48 0.55 0.78
N PHE A 230 1.74 -0.74 0.94
CA PHE A 230 2.86 -1.29 1.69
C PHE A 230 3.78 -2.05 0.75
N LYS A 231 5.06 -1.69 0.72
CA LYS A 231 6.10 -2.51 0.08
C LYS A 231 6.82 -3.30 1.16
N LEU A 232 6.74 -4.61 1.09
CA LEU A 232 7.40 -5.52 2.02
C LEU A 232 8.71 -5.98 1.40
N TYR A 233 9.78 -5.87 2.19
CA TYR A 233 11.13 -6.29 1.84
C TYR A 233 11.64 -7.31 2.86
N PRO A 234 12.38 -8.34 2.44
CA PRO A 234 13.14 -9.16 3.38
C PRO A 234 14.26 -8.36 4.04
N VAL A 235 14.95 -8.99 5.01
CA VAL A 235 16.14 -8.39 5.61
C VAL A 235 17.21 -8.23 4.54
N PRO A 236 17.76 -7.01 4.32
CA PRO A 236 18.77 -6.80 3.29
C PRO A 236 20.03 -7.63 3.53
N SER A 237 20.52 -8.29 2.49
CA SER A 237 21.71 -9.16 2.50
C SER A 237 22.59 -8.94 1.26
N ASP A 238 23.87 -8.66 1.48
CA ASP A 238 24.86 -8.48 0.41
C ASP A 238 25.02 -9.74 -0.46
N ARG A 239 24.66 -10.93 0.07
CA ARG A 239 24.80 -12.19 -0.67
C ARG A 239 23.89 -12.24 -1.90
N VAL A 240 22.68 -11.71 -1.79
CA VAL A 240 21.65 -11.83 -2.84
C VAL A 240 21.89 -10.82 -3.95
N ILE A 241 22.07 -9.54 -3.60
CA ILE A 241 22.25 -8.48 -4.61
C ILE A 241 23.52 -8.70 -5.45
N ASN A 242 24.59 -9.25 -4.86
CA ASN A 242 25.81 -9.57 -5.59
C ASN A 242 25.70 -10.84 -6.45
N ALA A 243 24.73 -11.71 -6.19
CA ALA A 243 24.46 -12.90 -7.00
C ALA A 243 23.57 -12.60 -8.23
N TYR A 244 22.92 -11.43 -8.27
CA TYR A 244 22.03 -11.08 -9.38
C TYR A 244 22.81 -10.85 -10.69
N PRO A 245 22.41 -11.49 -11.80
CA PRO A 245 23.15 -11.42 -13.05
C PRO A 245 22.79 -10.16 -13.87
N TYR A 246 23.29 -9.00 -13.43
CA TYR A 246 23.24 -7.73 -14.18
C TYR A 246 23.90 -7.89 -15.57
N SER A 247 23.28 -7.39 -16.66
CA SER A 247 23.94 -7.37 -17.98
C SER A 247 24.99 -6.26 -18.05
N ARG A 248 26.00 -6.40 -18.89
CA ARG A 248 27.16 -5.49 -18.99
C ARG A 248 26.99 -4.31 -19.96
N GLU A 249 25.76 -3.87 -20.26
CA GLU A 249 25.52 -2.72 -21.13
C GLU A 249 25.35 -1.39 -20.36
N GLU A 250 25.70 -0.27 -21.00
CA GLU A 250 25.77 1.08 -20.39
C GLU A 250 24.41 1.62 -19.87
N VAL A 251 23.29 1.16 -20.44
CA VAL A 251 21.93 1.48 -19.96
C VAL A 251 21.59 0.75 -18.64
N GLN A 252 22.28 -0.36 -18.32
CA GLN A 252 22.05 -1.16 -17.11
C GLN A 252 23.00 -0.82 -15.95
N TYR A 253 24.12 -0.12 -16.19
CA TYR A 253 25.00 0.35 -15.13
C TYR A 253 24.29 1.31 -14.16
N HIS A 254 23.47 2.21 -14.69
CA HIS A 254 22.63 3.11 -13.91
C HIS A 254 21.63 2.34 -13.04
N LYS A 255 21.01 1.29 -13.59
CA LYS A 255 20.09 0.44 -12.84
C LYS A 255 20.78 -0.29 -11.69
N LYS A 256 21.98 -0.83 -11.93
CA LYS A 256 22.79 -1.45 -10.88
C LYS A 256 23.13 -0.45 -9.76
N ILE A 257 23.51 0.79 -10.10
CA ILE A 257 23.75 1.83 -9.09
C ILE A 257 22.48 2.11 -8.29
N GLN A 258 21.34 2.29 -8.96
CA GLN A 258 20.04 2.52 -8.30
C GLN A 258 19.66 1.38 -7.35
N ASP A 259 19.91 0.13 -7.74
CA ASP A 259 19.67 -1.04 -6.89
C ASP A 259 20.59 -1.03 -5.66
N LEU A 260 21.87 -0.68 -5.81
CA LEU A 260 22.82 -0.54 -4.70
C LEU A 260 22.48 0.63 -3.75
N GLU A 261 21.99 1.74 -4.28
CA GLU A 261 21.48 2.87 -3.50
C GLU A 261 20.23 2.48 -2.72
N THR A 262 19.29 1.78 -3.37
CA THR A 262 18.08 1.24 -2.74
C THR A 262 18.44 0.27 -1.63
N PHE A 263 19.37 -0.65 -1.90
CA PHE A 263 19.90 -1.57 -0.90
C PHE A 263 20.48 -0.84 0.32
N SER A 264 21.32 0.17 0.09
CA SER A 264 21.90 1.00 1.15
C SER A 264 20.84 1.74 1.97
N LEU A 265 19.78 2.23 1.30
CA LEU A 265 18.62 2.85 1.96
C LEU A 265 17.87 1.84 2.84
N LEU A 266 17.62 0.62 2.33
CA LEU A 266 16.94 -0.44 3.07
C LEU A 266 17.75 -0.87 4.29
N GLN A 267 19.08 -1.02 4.18
CA GLN A 267 19.96 -1.31 5.31
C GLN A 267 19.88 -0.23 6.40
N LYS A 268 19.97 1.05 6.02
CA LYS A 268 19.84 2.18 6.95
C LYS A 268 18.49 2.20 7.65
N LYS A 269 17.42 1.92 6.92
CA LYS A 269 16.05 1.84 7.46
C LYS A 269 15.90 0.67 8.43
N TYR A 270 16.39 -0.52 8.07
CA TYR A 270 16.35 -1.69 8.94
C TYR A 270 17.13 -1.48 10.25
N ALA A 271 18.29 -0.81 10.18
CA ALA A 271 19.09 -0.47 11.36
C ALA A 271 18.51 0.70 12.18
N SER A 272 17.56 1.46 11.64
CA SER A 272 16.97 2.62 12.32
C SER A 272 15.80 2.19 13.21
N PRO A 273 15.82 2.52 14.52
CA PRO A 273 14.68 2.31 15.40
C PRO A 273 13.51 3.29 15.12
N ARG A 274 13.72 4.27 14.22
CA ARG A 274 12.76 5.34 13.94
C ARG A 274 11.96 5.03 12.67
N SER A 275 10.66 4.82 12.93
CA SER A 275 9.50 4.83 12.02
C SER A 275 9.34 3.67 11.04
N PRO A 276 8.23 2.90 11.11
CA PRO A 276 7.67 2.29 9.92
C PRO A 276 7.21 3.45 9.03
N LEU A 277 8.02 3.82 8.05
CA LEU A 277 7.50 4.59 6.93
C LEU A 277 6.46 3.69 6.27
N LEU A 278 5.19 4.12 6.27
CA LEU A 278 4.02 3.38 5.78
C LEU A 278 4.28 2.57 4.51
N SER A 279 5.12 3.08 3.62
CA SER A 279 5.40 2.47 2.33
C SER A 279 6.47 1.37 2.32
N HIS A 280 7.33 1.23 3.35
CA HIS A 280 8.44 0.27 3.33
C HIS A 280 8.52 -0.54 4.63
N CYS A 281 7.97 -1.76 4.61
CA CYS A 281 8.01 -2.73 5.68
C CYS A 281 9.21 -3.66 5.50
N ILE A 282 10.29 -3.44 6.24
CA ILE A 282 11.55 -4.20 6.08
C ILE A 282 11.68 -5.24 7.18
N GLY A 283 12.08 -6.46 6.83
CA GLY A 283 12.15 -7.59 7.75
C GLY A 283 11.02 -8.59 7.56
N ALA A 284 10.41 -8.63 6.37
CA ALA A 284 9.49 -9.69 6.01
C ALA A 284 10.22 -11.04 5.96
N ILE A 285 9.59 -12.08 6.50
CA ILE A 285 10.12 -13.44 6.55
C ILE A 285 9.37 -14.28 5.52
N THR A 286 10.11 -14.94 4.64
CA THR A 286 9.56 -15.88 3.66
C THR A 286 9.75 -17.32 4.16
N GLN A 287 8.69 -18.12 4.06
CA GLN A 287 8.70 -19.57 4.30
C GLN A 287 8.25 -20.28 3.03
N LEU A 288 9.01 -21.29 2.61
CA LEU A 288 8.83 -21.97 1.33
C LEU A 288 8.76 -23.47 1.55
N SER A 289 7.82 -24.11 0.87
CA SER A 289 7.73 -25.54 0.67
C SER A 289 7.21 -25.80 -0.74
N LYS A 290 7.22 -27.06 -1.18
CA LYS A 290 6.72 -27.43 -2.51
C LYS A 290 5.29 -26.94 -2.77
N ASP A 291 4.45 -26.95 -1.73
CA ASP A 291 3.01 -26.70 -1.84
C ASP A 291 2.56 -25.41 -1.15
N THR A 292 3.46 -24.71 -0.47
CA THR A 292 3.13 -23.50 0.30
C THR A 292 4.20 -22.45 0.22
N LEU A 293 3.80 -21.21 0.05
CA LEU A 293 4.65 -20.04 0.19
C LEU A 293 3.98 -19.09 1.18
N SER A 294 4.70 -18.58 2.18
CA SER A 294 4.19 -17.55 3.08
C SER A 294 5.19 -16.41 3.25
N VAL A 295 4.73 -15.17 3.15
CA VAL A 295 5.48 -13.97 3.50
C VAL A 295 4.79 -13.31 4.69
N ARG A 296 5.54 -13.07 5.76
CA ARG A 296 5.02 -12.51 7.01
C ARG A 296 5.83 -11.30 7.43
N TYR A 297 5.14 -10.24 7.80
CA TYR A 297 5.75 -9.05 8.40
C TYR A 297 5.02 -8.72 9.70
N SER A 298 5.78 -8.42 10.74
CA SER A 298 5.24 -8.01 12.04
C SER A 298 6.04 -6.82 12.58
N TYR A 299 5.34 -5.83 13.09
CA TYR A 299 5.92 -4.70 13.78
C TYR A 299 5.19 -4.48 15.10
N GLU A 300 5.95 -4.35 16.18
CA GLU A 300 5.48 -3.89 17.48
C GLU A 300 6.38 -2.75 17.94
N GLY A 301 5.81 -1.56 18.16
CA GLY A 301 6.60 -0.42 18.58
C GLY A 301 5.82 0.88 18.75
N PRO A 302 6.54 1.98 19.05
CA PRO A 302 5.93 3.22 19.52
C PRO A 302 5.55 4.20 18.40
N ASN A 303 5.66 3.80 17.14
CA ASN A 303 5.40 4.70 16.02
C ASN A 303 3.94 4.57 15.56
N TRP A 304 3.25 5.71 15.47
CA TRP A 304 1.90 5.77 14.92
C TRP A 304 1.91 5.55 13.39
N MET A 305 0.82 5.04 12.85
CA MET A 305 0.62 4.85 11.41
C MET A 305 -0.42 5.88 10.99
N PRO A 306 -0.03 6.89 10.20
CA PRO A 306 -0.96 7.94 9.80
C PRO A 306 -1.91 7.38 8.72
N MET A 307 -2.97 6.69 9.16
CA MET A 307 -4.04 6.20 8.29
C MET A 307 -5.28 7.08 8.31
N LEU A 308 -5.67 7.60 9.48
CA LEU A 308 -6.88 8.42 9.63
C LEU A 308 -6.57 9.82 10.17
N SER A 309 -5.57 9.91 11.04
CA SER A 309 -5.03 11.18 11.56
C SER A 309 -3.56 11.32 11.16
N ASP A 310 -3.24 12.42 10.49
CA ASP A 310 -1.89 12.77 10.03
C ASP A 310 -0.94 13.14 11.19
N LYS A 311 -1.48 13.37 12.38
CA LYS A 311 -0.71 13.81 13.55
C LYS A 311 -1.17 13.06 14.79
N PRO A 312 -0.44 12.01 15.23
CA PRO A 312 -0.59 11.59 16.61
C PRO A 312 -0.24 12.80 17.49
N THR A 313 -1.11 13.09 18.45
CA THR A 313 -0.94 14.26 19.32
C THR A 313 -0.04 13.96 20.52
N GLY A 314 0.33 12.68 20.69
CA GLY A 314 1.37 12.14 21.55
C GLY A 314 2.24 11.08 20.84
N ALA A 315 3.03 10.32 21.61
CA ALA A 315 3.70 9.13 21.11
C ALA A 315 2.72 7.96 21.14
N ALA A 316 2.61 7.19 20.04
CA ALA A 316 1.87 5.93 20.08
C ALA A 316 2.52 5.06 21.16
N LYS A 317 1.76 4.67 22.19
CA LYS A 317 2.33 3.81 23.23
C LYS A 317 2.54 2.39 22.71
N ASN A 318 1.66 1.94 21.82
CA ASN A 318 1.72 0.61 21.23
C ASN A 318 1.04 0.58 19.86
N THR A 319 1.82 0.35 18.81
CA THR A 319 1.36 -0.01 17.47
C THR A 319 1.75 -1.46 17.20
N LYS A 320 0.78 -2.28 16.81
CA LYS A 320 0.96 -3.64 16.34
C LYS A 320 0.46 -3.74 14.90
N LEU A 321 1.36 -4.02 13.98
CA LEU A 321 1.06 -4.26 12.57
C LEU A 321 1.44 -5.70 12.24
N GLY A 322 0.52 -6.44 11.64
CA GLY A 322 0.74 -7.80 11.15
C GLY A 322 0.23 -7.94 9.72
N ILE A 323 1.11 -8.35 8.82
CA ILE A 323 0.78 -8.64 7.42
C ILE A 323 1.20 -10.09 7.14
N THR A 324 0.32 -10.88 6.56
CA THR A 324 0.60 -12.25 6.13
C THR A 324 0.03 -12.49 4.75
N VAL A 325 0.89 -12.88 3.82
CA VAL A 325 0.53 -13.34 2.48
C VAL A 325 0.85 -14.84 2.43
N GLN A 326 -0.09 -15.65 1.96
CA GLN A 326 0.09 -17.09 1.87
C GLN A 326 -0.49 -17.61 0.55
N LEU A 327 0.32 -18.35 -0.19
CA LEU A 327 -0.10 -19.18 -1.30
C LEU A 327 -0.07 -20.64 -0.84
N ALA A 328 -1.12 -21.39 -1.14
CA ALA A 328 -1.20 -22.80 -0.84
C ALA A 328 -1.90 -23.54 -1.98
N VAL A 329 -1.37 -24.70 -2.36
CA VAL A 329 -2.04 -25.59 -3.30
C VAL A 329 -3.32 -26.14 -2.67
N LYS A 330 -4.39 -26.23 -3.47
CA LYS A 330 -5.64 -26.88 -3.08
C LYS A 330 -5.52 -28.40 -3.08
#